data_AF-A0A737JRZ9-F1
#
_entry.id   AF-A0A737JRZ9-F1
#
_cell.length_a   1.000
_cell.length_b   1.000
_cell.length_c   1.000
_cell.angle_alpha   90.00
_cell.angle_beta   90.00
_cell.angle_gamma   90.00
#
_symmetry.space_group_name_H-M   'P 1'
#
loop_
_entity.id
_entity.type
_entity.pdbx_description
1 polymer ?
#
loop_
_entity_poly.entity_id
_entity_poly.type
_entity_poly.pdbx_seq_one_letter_code
_entity_poly.pdbx_strand_id
1 'polypeptide(L)'
;RHDAAGKFICPICSAAARVLGAHGLLKGRRYVCSGDLWKAVPEGVYVDAPVVEDGNLISGKGLGHVFDFALTLSARLLGDDAPVREQAEHIYYPW
;
A
#
# COMPACT_ATOMS: atom_id res chain seq x y z
N ARG A 1 -0.58 9.38 15.17
CA ARG A 1 -0.82 8.45 16.31
C ARG A 1 -0.80 6.99 15.86
N HIS A 2 -1.55 6.59 14.84
CA HIS A 2 -1.58 5.20 14.33
C HIS A 2 -0.21 4.65 13.91
N ASP A 3 0.56 5.43 13.13
CA ASP A 3 1.88 4.99 12.64
C ASP A 3 2.89 4.76 13.77
N ALA A 4 2.89 5.65 14.78
CA ALA A 4 3.73 5.49 15.97
C ALA A 4 3.30 4.29 16.85
N ALA A 5 2.04 3.86 16.76
CA ALA A 5 1.51 2.69 17.46
C ALA A 5 1.61 1.39 16.64
N GLY A 6 2.35 1.41 15.52
CA GLY A 6 2.57 0.23 14.67
C GLY A 6 1.31 -0.28 13.96
N LYS A 7 0.26 0.54 13.83
CA LYS A 7 -0.94 0.18 13.07
C LYS A 7 -0.68 0.33 11.57
N PHE A 8 -1.35 -0.46 10.74
CA PHE A 8 -1.21 -0.36 9.30
C PHE A 8 -1.60 1.03 8.79
N ILE A 9 -0.75 1.60 7.94
CA ILE A 9 -0.95 2.83 7.19
C ILE A 9 -1.04 2.43 5.73
N CYS A 10 -2.22 2.61 5.13
CA CYS A 10 -2.52 1.99 3.83
C CYS A 10 -2.89 3.02 2.75
N PRO A 11 -1.95 3.84 2.24
CA PRO A 11 -2.26 4.81 1.19
C PRO A 11 -2.39 4.14 -0.18
N ILE A 12 -3.28 4.67 -1.03
CA ILE A 12 -3.42 4.24 -2.43
C ILE A 12 -3.31 5.44 -3.38
N CYS A 13 -2.78 5.21 -4.58
CA CYS A 13 -2.71 6.19 -5.65
C CYS A 13 -1.86 7.41 -5.23
N SER A 14 -2.43 8.61 -5.20
CA SER A 14 -1.70 9.84 -4.88
C SER A 14 -1.47 10.04 -3.37
N ALA A 15 -2.19 9.32 -2.50
CA ALA A 15 -2.16 9.55 -1.07
C ALA A 15 -0.77 9.33 -0.46
N ALA A 16 -0.02 8.34 -0.94
CA ALA A 16 1.32 8.07 -0.43
C ALA A 16 2.25 9.27 -0.64
N ALA A 17 2.20 9.92 -1.81
CA ALA A 17 3.00 11.11 -2.09
C ALA A 17 2.43 12.38 -1.44
N ARG A 18 1.12 12.63 -1.57
CA ARG A 18 0.50 13.90 -1.16
C ARG A 18 0.28 14.03 0.35
N VAL A 19 0.03 12.92 1.04
CA VAL A 19 -0.29 12.93 2.48
C VAL A 19 0.90 12.47 3.31
N LEU A 20 1.62 11.44 2.89
CA LEU A 20 2.78 10.96 3.65
C LEU A 20 4.06 11.62 3.19
N GLY A 21 4.32 11.62 1.88
CA GLY A 21 5.52 12.21 1.28
C GLY A 21 5.64 13.70 1.56
N ALA A 22 4.66 14.51 1.14
CA ALA A 22 4.69 15.96 1.30
C ALA A 22 4.79 16.47 2.76
N HIS A 23 4.62 15.59 3.74
CA HIS A 23 4.72 15.90 5.17
C HIS A 23 5.90 15.19 5.87
N GLY A 24 6.83 14.57 5.14
CA GLY A 24 7.99 13.93 5.75
C GLY A 24 7.69 12.62 6.50
N LEU A 25 6.53 12.00 6.26
CA LEU A 25 6.02 10.90 7.08
C LEU A 25 6.36 9.51 6.53
N LEU A 26 6.99 9.41 5.36
CA LEU A 26 7.41 8.13 4.78
C LEU A 26 8.57 7.50 5.56
N LYS A 27 9.40 8.29 6.25
CA LYS A 27 10.48 7.83 7.13
C LYS A 27 11.48 6.88 6.45
N GLY A 28 11.80 7.12 5.17
CA GLY A 28 12.72 6.28 4.39
C GLY A 28 12.15 4.92 3.95
N ARG A 29 10.88 4.61 4.27
CA ARG A 29 10.23 3.36 3.85
C ARG A 29 10.03 3.30 2.34
N ARG A 30 10.00 2.08 1.81
CA ARG A 30 9.59 1.80 0.43
C ARG A 30 8.10 2.05 0.26
N TYR A 31 7.72 2.63 -0.87
CA TYR A 31 6.32 2.89 -1.18
C TYR A 31 6.09 2.96 -2.69
N VAL A 32 4.82 2.90 -3.10
CA VAL A 32 4.37 3.21 -4.45
C VAL A 32 3.29 4.29 -4.41
N CYS A 33 3.21 5.08 -5.49
CA CYS A 33 2.14 6.03 -5.75
C CYS A 33 1.80 6.08 -7.23
N SER A 34 0.75 6.81 -7.60
CA SER A 34 0.35 7.00 -9.00
C SER A 34 1.22 8.00 -9.76
N GLY A 35 1.33 7.80 -11.07
CA GLY A 35 2.05 8.71 -11.98
C GLY A 35 3.51 8.88 -11.60
N ASP A 36 3.99 10.11 -11.68
CA ASP A 36 5.36 10.49 -11.32
C ASP A 36 5.44 11.38 -10.07
N LEU A 37 4.40 11.35 -9.23
CA LEU A 37 4.33 12.14 -7.98
C LEU A 37 5.52 11.85 -7.04
N TRP A 38 6.12 10.67 -7.14
CA TRP A 38 7.30 10.30 -6.37
C TRP A 38 8.52 11.20 -6.64
N LYS A 39 8.61 11.85 -7.81
CA LYS A 39 9.70 12.79 -8.11
C LYS A 39 9.71 14.01 -7.18
N ALA A 40 8.56 14.37 -6.64
CA ALA A 40 8.40 15.51 -5.73
C ALA A 40 8.56 15.13 -4.25
N VAL A 41 8.88 13.86 -3.96
CA VAL A 41 8.98 13.31 -2.61
C VAL A 41 10.45 12.93 -2.37
N PRO A 42 11.26 13.83 -1.79
CA PRO A 42 12.68 13.57 -1.55
C PRO A 42 12.94 12.47 -0.49
N GLU A 43 11.93 12.13 0.32
CA GLU A 43 12.01 11.18 1.42
C GLU A 43 11.22 9.89 1.15
N GLY A 44 11.86 8.74 1.34
CA GLY A 44 11.26 7.43 1.03
C GLY A 44 11.82 6.84 -0.26
N VAL A 45 11.51 5.57 -0.50
CA VAL A 45 12.08 4.79 -1.60
C VAL A 45 10.96 4.37 -2.54
N TYR A 46 10.80 5.06 -3.66
CA TYR A 46 9.81 4.69 -4.65
C TYR A 46 10.14 3.32 -5.28
N VAL A 47 9.13 2.46 -5.36
CA VAL A 47 9.19 1.15 -6.02
C VAL A 47 8.02 1.05 -6.98
N ASP A 48 8.30 0.79 -8.26
CA ASP A 48 7.25 0.63 -9.26
C ASP A 48 6.68 -0.80 -9.25
N ALA A 49 5.71 -1.06 -8.37
CA ALA A 49 5.00 -2.34 -8.24
C ALA A 49 3.50 -2.13 -7.96
N PRO A 50 2.62 -3.10 -8.24
CA PRO A 50 1.17 -3.00 -7.93
C PRO A 50 0.89 -2.61 -6.48
N VAL A 51 1.56 -3.28 -5.55
CA VAL A 51 1.50 -3.10 -4.10
C VAL A 51 2.93 -3.16 -3.54
N VAL A 52 3.23 -2.31 -2.57
CA VAL A 52 4.52 -2.29 -1.85
C VAL A 52 4.27 -2.35 -0.36
N GLU A 53 4.91 -3.31 0.31
CA GLU A 53 4.87 -3.51 1.76
C GLU A 53 6.23 -3.19 2.39
N ASP A 54 6.23 -2.35 3.42
CA ASP A 54 7.41 -2.06 4.23
C ASP A 54 7.01 -1.76 5.68
N GLY A 55 7.21 -2.74 6.56
CA GLY A 55 6.75 -2.69 7.95
C GLY A 55 5.22 -2.56 8.01
N ASN A 56 4.74 -1.49 8.66
CA ASN A 56 3.32 -1.19 8.76
C ASN A 56 2.79 -0.31 7.60
N LEU A 57 3.61 0.03 6.60
CA LEU A 57 3.19 0.79 5.43
C LEU A 57 2.87 -0.16 4.26
N ILE A 58 1.61 -0.18 3.82
CA ILE A 58 1.16 -0.96 2.66
C ILE A 58 0.63 0.03 1.65
N SER A 59 1.31 0.21 0.52
CA SER A 59 0.93 1.21 -0.48
C SER A 59 0.49 0.55 -1.78
N GLY A 60 -0.57 1.08 -2.39
CA GLY A 60 -1.09 0.61 -3.69
C GLY A 60 -0.89 1.63 -4.80
N LYS A 61 -0.46 1.18 -5.98
CA LYS A 61 -0.07 2.07 -7.10
C LYS A 61 -1.23 2.89 -7.66
N GLY A 62 -2.44 2.32 -7.72
CA GLY A 62 -3.60 3.01 -8.26
C GLY A 62 -4.80 2.10 -8.45
N LEU A 63 -5.86 2.64 -9.07
CA LEU A 63 -7.16 1.97 -9.22
C LEU A 63 -7.06 0.60 -9.92
N GLY A 64 -6.19 0.46 -10.92
CA GLY A 64 -5.99 -0.81 -11.63
C GLY A 64 -5.45 -1.96 -10.77
N HIS A 65 -4.91 -1.65 -9.58
CA HIS A 65 -4.36 -2.62 -8.63
C HIS A 65 -5.11 -2.60 -7.30
N VAL A 66 -6.36 -2.11 -7.28
CA VAL A 66 -7.13 -1.95 -6.03
C VAL A 66 -7.46 -3.30 -5.39
N PHE A 67 -7.69 -4.34 -6.19
CA PHE A 67 -7.95 -5.68 -5.69
C PHE A 67 -6.70 -6.28 -5.04
N ASP A 68 -5.55 -6.27 -5.72
CA ASP A 68 -4.26 -6.65 -5.13
C ASP A 68 -4.04 -5.93 -3.80
N PHE A 69 -4.22 -4.60 -3.76
CA PHE A 69 -4.05 -3.81 -2.55
C PHE A 69 -5.00 -4.23 -1.42
N ALA A 70 -6.29 -4.39 -1.71
CA ALA A 70 -7.29 -4.73 -0.71
C ALA A 70 -7.12 -6.17 -0.19
N LEU A 71 -6.82 -7.12 -1.06
CA LEU A 71 -6.60 -8.52 -0.71
C LEU A 71 -5.29 -8.69 0.08
N THR A 72 -4.19 -8.05 -0.34
CA THR A 72 -2.96 -8.00 0.46
C THR A 72 -3.20 -7.41 1.85
N LEU A 73 -3.89 -6.27 1.96
CA LEU A 73 -4.24 -5.69 3.27
C LEU A 73 -5.10 -6.65 4.12
N SER A 74 -6.07 -7.31 3.50
CA SER A 74 -6.96 -8.25 4.18
C SER A 74 -6.19 -9.43 4.73
N ALA A 75 -5.26 -9.99 3.96
CA ALA A 75 -4.40 -11.09 4.38
C ALA A 75 -3.51 -10.69 5.57
N ARG A 76 -2.96 -9.46 5.57
CA ARG A 76 -2.17 -8.96 6.70
C ARG A 76 -3.01 -8.69 7.95
N LEU A 77 -4.27 -8.29 7.80
CA LEU A 77 -5.18 -8.09 8.93
C LEU A 77 -5.66 -9.41 9.54
N LEU A 78 -5.90 -10.42 8.71
CA LEU A 78 -6.33 -11.74 9.15
C LEU A 78 -5.17 -12.63 9.61
N GLY A 79 -3.95 -12.36 9.14
CA GLY A 79 -2.79 -13.23 9.37
C GLY A 79 -2.88 -14.56 8.63
N ASP A 80 -3.78 -14.64 7.64
CA ASP A 80 -4.07 -15.85 6.86
C ASP A 80 -4.54 -15.48 5.45
N ASP A 81 -3.90 -16.09 4.45
CA ASP A 81 -4.21 -15.89 3.04
C ASP A 81 -5.39 -16.76 2.58
N ALA A 82 -5.67 -17.89 3.24
CA ALA A 82 -6.69 -18.85 2.80
C ALA A 82 -8.10 -18.24 2.66
N PRO A 83 -8.68 -17.56 3.68
CA PRO A 83 -10.00 -16.96 3.54
C PRO A 83 -10.03 -15.80 2.53
N VAL A 84 -8.90 -15.12 2.33
CA VAL A 84 -8.78 -14.03 1.36
C VAL A 84 -8.76 -14.56 -0.06
N ARG A 85 -8.02 -15.65 -0.31
CA ARG A 85 -7.98 -16.33 -1.61
C ARG A 85 -9.33 -16.94 -1.96
N GLU A 86 -10.03 -17.52 -0.99
CA GLU A 86 -11.42 -17.97 -1.18
C GLU A 86 -12.33 -16.82 -1.66
N GLN A 87 -12.22 -15.63 -1.06
CA GLN A 87 -12.99 -14.46 -1.51
C GLN A 87 -12.58 -13.99 -2.90
N ALA A 88 -11.29 -14.00 -3.22
CA ALA A 88 -10.78 -13.65 -4.55
C ALA A 88 -11.35 -14.60 -5.62
N GLU A 89 -11.30 -15.91 -5.37
CA GLU A 89 -11.88 -16.94 -6.24
C GLU A 89 -13.40 -16.79 -6.38
N HIS A 90 -14.12 -16.51 -5.28
CA HIS A 90 -15.56 -16.31 -5.27
C HIS A 90 -16.02 -15.14 -6.15
N ILE A 91 -15.17 -14.10 -6.31
CA ILE A 91 -15.42 -12.96 -7.20
C ILE A 91 -14.68 -13.06 -8.54
N TYR A 92 -14.03 -14.19 -8.82
CA TYR A 92 -13.26 -14.46 -10.04
C TYR A 92 -12.07 -13.53 -10.28
N TYR A 93 -11.43 -13.06 -9.20
CA TYR A 93 -10.21 -12.27 -9.27
C TYR A 93 -8.97 -13.15 -9.04
N PRO A 94 -8.00 -13.18 -9.97
CA PRO A 94 -6.80 -14.02 -9.84
C PRO A 94 -5.75 -13.35 -8.94
N TRP A 95 -5.77 -13.70 -7.65
CA TRP A 95 -4.86 -13.16 -6.62
C TRP A 95 -3.93 -14.23 -6.03
#